data_AF-A0A0J8BK68-F1
#
_entry.id   AF-A0A0J8BK68-F1
#
_cell.length_a   1.000
_cell.length_b   1.000
_cell.length_c   1.000
_cell.angle_alpha   90.00
_cell.angle_beta   90.00
_cell.angle_gamma   90.00
#
_symmetry.space_group_name_H-M   'P 1'
#
loop_
_entity.id
_entity.type
_entity.pdbx_description
1 polymer ?
#
loop_
_entity_poly.entity_id
_entity_poly.type
_entity_poly.pdbx_seq_one_letter_code
_entity_poly.pdbx_strand_id
1 'polypeptide(L)'
;TDQPDHERHLVLPFAWNDVHLYAGAATTLRVHIGFQGQDTISMRLADTVGNPVASVGSWVARPVGDELRQSGSGVSEQPMFRLTWEVSAAQPTEASVPVVPVESVADVRAVAGADDVPDVVVLHMSGESNGDDCDAAAVHALSSHVLEVVQAYLAEPRLQDTSLLAVTHGAVSVARPTELTDLSAATANALLRSAQAENPGRITLLDTDDTIPLNRIAATLNTLDEPQLAIRQGTSHVPRGPRLPR
;
A
#
# COMPACT_ATOMS: atom_id res chain seq x y z
N THR A 1 52.02 16.30 1.77
CA THR A 1 51.34 16.38 0.48
C THR A 1 49.87 16.39 0.79
N ASP A 2 49.25 17.53 0.54
CA ASP A 2 47.88 17.87 0.92
C ASP A 2 46.92 17.01 0.09
N GLN A 3 46.16 16.11 0.74
CA GLN A 3 45.08 15.38 0.08
C GLN A 3 43.88 16.31 0.09
N PRO A 4 43.28 16.65 -1.06
CA PRO A 4 42.11 17.52 -1.06
C PRO A 4 40.98 16.83 -0.28
N ASP A 5 40.40 17.60 0.66
CA ASP A 5 39.15 17.27 1.33
C ASP A 5 38.13 16.89 0.25
N HIS A 6 37.79 15.60 0.18
CA HIS A 6 36.67 15.17 -0.63
C HIS A 6 35.42 15.67 0.10
N GLU A 7 34.87 16.78 -0.35
CA GLU A 7 33.55 17.25 0.04
C GLU A 7 32.59 16.06 -0.04
N ARG A 8 32.12 15.59 1.12
CA ARG A 8 31.18 14.48 1.22
C ARG A 8 29.82 14.96 0.72
N HIS A 9 29.62 14.87 -0.59
CA HIS A 9 28.33 15.12 -1.21
C HIS A 9 27.37 14.02 -0.81
N LEU A 10 26.17 14.41 -0.35
CA LEU A 10 25.07 13.46 -0.16
C LEU A 10 24.66 12.97 -1.56
N VAL A 11 24.78 11.67 -1.81
CA VAL A 11 24.44 11.06 -3.10
C VAL A 11 23.21 10.17 -2.95
N LEU A 12 22.28 10.30 -3.89
CA LEU A 12 21.07 9.46 -3.91
C LEU A 12 21.17 8.41 -5.03
N PRO A 13 20.66 7.17 -4.79
CA PRO A 13 20.44 6.20 -5.84
C PRO A 13 19.65 6.82 -7.00
N PHE A 14 20.18 6.75 -8.22
CA PHE A 14 19.47 7.22 -9.42
C PHE A 14 19.15 6.07 -10.36
N ALA A 15 20.11 5.18 -10.63
CA ALA A 15 19.92 4.05 -11.52
C ALA A 15 20.60 2.78 -11.00
N TRP A 16 19.96 1.64 -11.22
CA TRP A 16 20.46 0.30 -10.91
C TRP A 16 20.49 -0.52 -12.19
N ASN A 17 21.67 -1.01 -12.55
CA ASN A 17 21.90 -1.80 -13.77
C ASN A 17 22.47 -3.17 -13.38
N ASP A 18 22.12 -4.19 -14.17
CA ASP A 18 22.57 -5.57 -14.01
C ASP A 18 22.29 -6.14 -12.60
N VAL A 19 21.04 -6.00 -12.16
CA VAL A 19 20.57 -6.52 -10.87
C VAL A 19 20.17 -7.98 -11.04
N HIS A 20 20.79 -8.86 -10.26
CA HIS A 20 20.46 -10.29 -10.23
C HIS A 20 20.24 -10.75 -8.79
N LEU A 21 19.19 -11.56 -8.60
CA LEU A 21 18.91 -12.28 -7.36
C LEU A 21 19.10 -13.78 -7.63
N TYR A 22 19.90 -14.44 -6.79
CA TYR A 22 20.26 -15.86 -6.93
C TYR A 22 19.61 -16.74 -5.86
N ALA A 23 19.32 -16.20 -4.67
CA ALA A 23 18.71 -16.93 -3.55
C ALA A 23 17.87 -16.00 -2.66
N GLY A 24 16.84 -16.53 -1.98
CA GLY A 24 15.82 -15.74 -1.27
C GLY A 24 15.67 -15.94 0.24
N ALA A 25 16.52 -16.73 0.91
CA ALA A 25 16.30 -17.14 2.31
C ALA A 25 17.41 -16.72 3.30
N ALA A 26 18.37 -15.91 2.87
CA ALA A 26 19.46 -15.49 3.75
C ALA A 26 18.99 -14.38 4.71
N THR A 27 19.02 -14.66 6.01
CA THR A 27 18.72 -13.68 7.07
C THR A 27 19.92 -12.82 7.47
N THR A 28 21.10 -13.12 6.93
CA THR A 28 22.35 -12.37 7.15
C THR A 28 23.19 -12.38 5.89
N LEU A 29 23.71 -11.22 5.49
CA LEU A 29 24.46 -11.03 4.25
C LEU A 29 25.82 -10.38 4.51
N ARG A 30 26.81 -10.81 3.73
CA ARG A 30 28.09 -10.13 3.56
C ARG A 30 28.06 -9.38 2.24
N VAL A 31 28.34 -8.08 2.29
CA VAL A 31 28.31 -7.21 1.12
C VAL A 31 29.73 -6.78 0.78
N HIS A 32 30.13 -7.01 -0.47
CA HIS A 32 31.33 -6.45 -1.04
C HIS A 32 30.96 -5.30 -1.97
N ILE A 33 31.49 -4.12 -1.69
CA ILE A 33 31.21 -2.87 -2.41
C ILE A 33 32.47 -2.48 -3.19
N GLY A 34 32.35 -2.33 -4.50
CA GLY A 34 33.42 -1.86 -5.38
C GLY A 34 33.06 -0.52 -6.02
N PHE A 35 33.89 0.50 -5.83
CA PHE A 35 33.69 1.83 -6.41
C PHE A 35 34.25 1.88 -7.84
N GLN A 36 33.44 2.32 -8.80
CA GLN A 36 33.74 2.37 -10.24
C GLN A 36 33.67 3.82 -10.76
N GLY A 37 34.35 4.75 -10.08
CA GLY A 37 34.31 6.19 -10.36
C GLY A 37 33.73 6.97 -9.19
N GLN A 38 33.47 8.27 -9.38
CA GLN A 38 32.96 9.14 -8.31
C GLN A 38 31.50 8.84 -7.94
N ASP A 39 30.72 8.40 -8.92
CA ASP A 39 29.26 8.30 -8.82
C ASP A 39 28.74 6.89 -9.13
N THR A 40 29.61 5.87 -9.23
CA THR A 40 29.19 4.51 -9.61
C THR A 40 29.73 3.47 -8.66
N ILE A 41 28.86 2.57 -8.19
CA ILE A 41 29.20 1.49 -7.26
C ILE A 41 28.71 0.15 -7.82
N SER A 42 29.50 -0.90 -7.63
CA SER A 42 29.10 -2.29 -7.85
C SER A 42 28.96 -3.00 -6.50
N MET A 43 28.00 -3.91 -6.40
CA MET A 43 27.74 -4.66 -5.16
C MET A 43 27.63 -6.15 -5.44
N ARG A 44 28.26 -6.96 -4.58
CA ARG A 44 28.06 -8.41 -4.52
C ARG A 44 27.64 -8.79 -3.12
N LEU A 45 26.54 -9.53 -3.01
CA LEU A 45 25.95 -9.97 -1.76
C LEU A 45 26.06 -11.49 -1.68
N ALA A 46 26.59 -11.99 -0.57
CA ALA A 46 26.72 -13.41 -0.28
C ALA A 46 26.19 -13.72 1.12
N ASP A 47 25.81 -14.98 1.37
CA ASP A 47 25.44 -15.44 2.71
C ASP A 47 26.68 -15.56 3.63
N THR A 48 26.48 -16.05 4.86
CA THR A 48 27.56 -16.21 5.86
C THR A 48 28.58 -17.28 5.48
N VAL A 49 28.24 -18.19 4.56
CA VAL A 49 29.06 -19.31 4.08
C VAL A 49 29.76 -18.95 2.74
N GLY A 50 29.32 -17.87 2.09
CA GLY A 50 29.90 -17.33 0.85
C GLY A 50 29.10 -17.63 -0.41
N ASN A 51 27.90 -18.21 -0.32
CA ASN A 51 27.07 -18.45 -1.50
C ASN A 51 26.49 -17.12 -2.02
N PRO A 52 26.48 -16.89 -3.34
CA PRO A 52 25.94 -15.66 -3.91
C PRO A 52 24.44 -15.55 -3.65
N VAL A 53 24.00 -14.41 -3.13
CA VAL A 53 22.59 -14.09 -2.89
C VAL A 53 22.10 -13.08 -3.92
N ALA A 54 22.85 -12.00 -4.18
CA ALA A 54 22.49 -11.01 -5.18
C ALA A 54 23.74 -10.28 -5.73
N SER A 55 23.60 -9.66 -6.89
CA SER A 55 24.62 -8.77 -7.45
C SER A 55 24.00 -7.55 -8.12
N VAL A 56 24.73 -6.45 -8.11
CA VAL A 56 24.42 -5.21 -8.83
C VAL A 56 25.67 -4.82 -9.60
N GLY A 57 25.58 -4.84 -10.94
CA GLY A 57 26.71 -4.49 -11.80
C GLY A 57 27.06 -3.01 -11.72
N SER A 58 26.06 -2.12 -11.72
CA SER A 58 26.26 -0.68 -11.60
C SER A 58 25.11 0.01 -10.86
N TRP A 59 25.44 0.74 -9.81
CA TRP A 59 24.60 1.67 -9.08
C TRP A 59 25.10 3.08 -9.34
N VAL A 60 24.35 3.88 -10.08
CA VAL A 60 24.69 5.28 -10.36
C VAL A 60 24.05 6.15 -9.31
N ALA A 61 24.88 6.87 -8.56
CA ALA A 61 24.48 7.85 -7.58
C ALA A 61 24.51 9.24 -8.22
N ARG A 62 23.56 10.12 -7.89
CA ARG A 62 23.63 11.52 -8.32
C ARG A 62 23.89 12.44 -7.14
N PRO A 63 24.81 13.42 -7.28
CA PRO A 63 24.99 14.47 -6.29
C PRO A 63 23.68 15.23 -6.10
N VAL A 64 23.29 15.41 -4.84
CA VAL A 64 22.17 16.26 -4.48
C VAL A 64 22.71 17.68 -4.29
N GLY A 65 22.08 18.66 -4.95
CA GLY A 65 22.46 20.08 -4.83
C GLY A 65 22.29 20.61 -3.40
N ASP A 66 23.03 21.67 -3.07
CA ASP A 66 23.10 22.22 -1.71
C ASP A 66 21.73 22.64 -1.13
N GLU A 67 20.72 22.89 -1.96
CA GLU A 67 19.36 23.25 -1.54
C GLU A 67 18.68 22.12 -0.72
N LEU A 68 18.86 20.85 -1.12
CA LEU A 68 18.36 19.71 -0.34
C LEU A 68 19.21 19.47 0.93
N ARG A 69 20.50 19.83 0.89
CA ARG A 69 21.40 19.78 2.05
C ARG A 69 21.04 20.83 3.09
N GLN A 70 20.70 22.06 2.68
CA GLN A 70 20.24 23.11 3.58
C GLN A 70 18.86 22.78 4.18
N SER A 71 18.05 22.02 3.44
CA SER A 71 16.81 21.42 3.96
C SER A 71 17.07 20.33 5.01
N GLY A 72 18.27 19.75 5.05
CA GLY A 72 18.68 18.68 5.99
C GLY A 72 19.76 19.05 7.01
N SER A 73 20.35 20.26 6.95
CA SER A 73 21.43 20.70 7.84
C SER A 73 20.92 21.23 9.19
N GLY A 74 19.61 21.42 9.31
CA GLY A 74 18.97 21.28 10.59
C GLY A 74 18.61 19.80 10.74
N VAL A 75 19.11 19.14 11.79
CA VAL A 75 18.23 18.22 12.52
C VAL A 75 17.10 19.08 13.09
N SER A 76 16.24 19.60 12.23
CA SER A 76 14.90 19.90 12.64
C SER A 76 14.37 18.54 13.03
N GLU A 77 13.85 18.45 14.24
CA GLU A 77 12.96 17.40 14.72
C GLU A 77 11.71 17.33 13.81
N GLN A 78 11.90 17.19 12.49
CA GLN A 78 10.82 17.03 11.55
C GLN A 78 10.22 15.66 11.87
N PRO A 79 8.98 15.63 12.38
CA PRO A 79 8.35 14.38 12.72
C PRO A 79 8.34 13.53 11.45
N MET A 80 8.74 12.27 11.55
CA MET A 80 8.48 11.30 10.49
C MET A 80 7.03 11.50 10.05
N PHE A 81 6.83 11.75 8.76
CA PHE A 81 5.52 11.93 8.18
C PHE A 81 4.73 10.64 8.39
N ARG A 82 3.98 10.59 9.50
CA ARG A 82 3.17 9.45 9.90
C ARG A 82 1.75 9.71 9.46
N LEU A 83 1.19 8.73 8.79
CA LEU A 83 -0.25 8.65 8.60
C LEU A 83 -0.89 8.48 9.99
N THR A 84 -1.79 9.38 10.35
CA THR A 84 -2.58 9.27 11.58
C THR A 84 -4.04 9.05 11.22
N TRP A 85 -4.68 8.10 11.90
CA TRP A 85 -6.10 7.86 11.77
C TRP A 85 -6.86 8.76 12.76
N GLU A 86 -7.58 9.75 12.25
CA GLU A 86 -8.38 10.65 13.07
C GLU A 86 -9.83 10.18 13.13
N VAL A 87 -10.52 10.42 14.25
CA VAL A 87 -11.97 10.16 14.35
C VAL A 87 -12.70 11.08 13.40
N SER A 88 -13.53 10.50 12.53
CA SER A 88 -14.41 11.27 11.67
C SER A 88 -15.57 11.85 12.47
N ALA A 89 -15.87 13.12 12.23
CA ALA A 89 -17.05 13.78 12.81
C ALA A 89 -18.36 13.27 12.17
N ALA A 90 -18.28 12.68 10.98
CA ALA A 90 -19.42 12.10 10.31
C ALA A 90 -19.79 10.77 10.98
N GLN A 91 -21.04 10.67 11.41
CA GLN A 91 -21.58 9.47 12.02
C GLN A 91 -22.21 8.58 10.95
N PRO A 92 -22.06 7.25 11.05
CA PRO A 92 -22.74 6.29 10.19
C PRO A 92 -24.26 6.53 10.18
N THR A 93 -24.83 6.63 8.98
CA THR A 93 -26.26 6.90 8.84
C THR A 93 -27.12 5.72 9.32
N GLU A 94 -28.36 5.98 9.71
CA GLU A 94 -29.37 4.92 9.94
C GLU A 94 -29.96 4.38 8.64
N ALA A 95 -29.79 5.10 7.52
CA ALA A 95 -30.19 4.63 6.21
C ALA A 95 -29.38 3.39 5.78
N SER A 96 -29.96 2.60 4.88
CA SER A 96 -29.33 1.41 4.31
C SER A 96 -29.55 1.41 2.81
N VAL A 97 -28.50 1.10 2.06
CA VAL A 97 -28.56 0.86 0.61
C VAL A 97 -28.18 -0.58 0.30
N PRO A 98 -28.76 -1.21 -0.73
CA PRO A 98 -28.36 -2.55 -1.13
C PRO A 98 -26.90 -2.55 -1.57
N VAL A 99 -26.18 -3.60 -1.18
CA VAL A 99 -24.81 -3.87 -1.61
C VAL A 99 -24.76 -5.25 -2.24
N VAL A 100 -24.00 -5.40 -3.32
CA VAL A 100 -23.88 -6.68 -4.05
C VAL A 100 -22.45 -7.20 -3.92
N PRO A 101 -22.23 -8.40 -3.36
CA PRO A 101 -20.89 -8.97 -3.27
C PRO A 101 -20.37 -9.37 -4.65
N VAL A 102 -19.08 -9.11 -4.88
CA VAL A 102 -18.32 -9.56 -6.05
C VAL A 102 -17.04 -10.22 -5.58
N GLU A 103 -16.94 -11.54 -5.73
CA GLU A 103 -15.77 -12.32 -5.29
C GLU A 103 -14.95 -12.80 -6.48
N SER A 104 -15.39 -12.54 -7.71
CA SER A 104 -14.73 -13.03 -8.91
C SER A 104 -15.04 -12.16 -10.13
N VAL A 105 -14.25 -12.35 -11.18
CA VAL A 105 -14.52 -11.75 -12.50
C VAL A 105 -15.89 -12.20 -13.05
N ALA A 106 -16.36 -13.40 -12.69
CA ALA A 106 -17.67 -13.87 -13.11
C ALA A 106 -18.80 -13.07 -12.45
N ASP A 107 -18.65 -12.72 -11.17
CA ASP A 107 -19.63 -11.90 -10.45
C ASP A 107 -19.67 -10.48 -11.00
N VAL A 108 -18.52 -9.88 -11.28
CA VAL A 108 -18.45 -8.56 -11.94
C VAL A 108 -19.22 -8.58 -13.26
N ARG A 109 -19.04 -9.61 -14.09
CA ARG A 109 -19.79 -9.76 -15.35
C ARG A 109 -21.28 -9.99 -15.12
N ALA A 110 -21.66 -10.74 -14.09
CA ALA A 110 -23.06 -10.97 -13.75
C ALA A 110 -23.75 -9.67 -13.34
N VAL A 111 -23.10 -8.86 -12.50
CA VAL A 111 -23.58 -7.53 -12.09
C VAL A 111 -23.70 -6.59 -13.30
N ALA A 112 -22.69 -6.56 -14.17
CA ALA A 112 -22.73 -5.74 -15.38
C ALA A 112 -23.81 -6.20 -16.39
N GLY A 113 -24.15 -7.50 -16.38
CA GLY A 113 -25.20 -8.08 -17.21
C GLY A 113 -26.62 -7.87 -16.70
N ALA A 114 -26.80 -7.40 -15.47
CA ALA A 114 -28.11 -7.16 -14.89
C ALA A 114 -28.85 -5.99 -15.57
N ASP A 115 -30.18 -6.00 -15.46
CA ASP A 115 -31.02 -4.90 -15.93
C ASP A 115 -30.84 -3.65 -15.05
N ASP A 116 -30.72 -3.85 -13.74
CA ASP A 116 -30.48 -2.81 -12.75
C ASP A 116 -29.07 -2.98 -12.16
N VAL A 117 -28.21 -1.98 -12.37
CA VAL A 117 -26.83 -1.99 -11.92
C VAL A 117 -26.77 -1.35 -10.53
N PRO A 118 -26.21 -2.04 -9.51
CA PRO A 118 -26.15 -1.50 -8.17
C PRO A 118 -25.23 -0.28 -8.08
N ASP A 119 -25.55 0.65 -7.17
CA ASP A 119 -24.70 1.79 -6.85
C ASP A 119 -23.39 1.36 -6.18
N VAL A 120 -23.43 0.26 -5.41
CA VAL A 120 -22.28 -0.24 -4.64
C VAL A 120 -22.13 -1.75 -4.78
N VAL A 121 -20.92 -2.16 -5.16
CA VAL A 121 -20.48 -3.56 -5.08
C VAL A 121 -19.43 -3.72 -3.98
N VAL A 122 -19.37 -4.90 -3.37
CA VAL A 122 -18.50 -5.19 -2.24
C VAL A 122 -17.51 -6.29 -2.60
N LEU A 123 -16.23 -6.05 -2.41
CA LEU A 123 -15.17 -7.05 -2.51
C LEU A 123 -14.59 -7.29 -1.12
N HIS A 124 -14.78 -8.48 -0.57
CA HIS A 124 -14.12 -8.88 0.67
C HIS A 124 -12.69 -9.35 0.37
N MET A 125 -11.73 -8.83 1.12
CA MET A 125 -10.31 -9.19 0.99
C MET A 125 -9.83 -9.72 2.33
N SER A 126 -9.78 -11.04 2.45
CA SER A 126 -9.23 -11.73 3.61
C SER A 126 -8.15 -12.70 3.15
N GLY A 127 -7.04 -12.74 3.89
CA GLY A 127 -6.04 -13.78 3.73
C GLY A 127 -6.54 -15.09 4.37
N GLU A 128 -6.34 -16.22 3.69
CA GLU A 128 -6.40 -17.51 4.36
C GLU A 128 -5.16 -17.64 5.26
N SER A 129 -5.32 -17.48 6.58
CA SER A 129 -4.21 -17.66 7.52
C SER A 129 -4.08 -19.13 7.92
N ASN A 130 -3.03 -19.79 7.43
CA ASN A 130 -2.67 -21.16 7.85
C ASN A 130 -1.67 -21.17 9.02
N GLY A 131 -1.79 -20.22 9.96
CA GLY A 131 -0.93 -20.10 11.15
C GLY A 131 -0.19 -18.77 11.26
N ASP A 132 0.73 -18.71 12.23
CA ASP A 132 1.44 -17.51 12.70
C ASP A 132 2.55 -17.01 11.74
N ASP A 133 2.83 -17.75 10.68
CA ASP A 133 3.80 -17.37 9.65
C ASP A 133 3.08 -16.70 8.48
N CYS A 134 3.53 -15.48 8.14
CA CYS A 134 3.11 -14.77 6.94
C CYS A 134 3.49 -15.58 5.70
N ASP A 135 2.53 -16.30 5.12
CA ASP A 135 2.73 -17.08 3.91
C ASP A 135 2.78 -16.13 2.70
N ALA A 136 3.97 -15.93 2.14
CA ALA A 136 4.17 -15.13 0.94
C ALA A 136 3.30 -15.63 -0.25
N ALA A 137 2.99 -16.93 -0.30
CA ALA A 137 2.08 -17.47 -1.30
C ALA A 137 0.64 -16.98 -1.10
N ALA A 138 0.15 -16.91 0.14
CA ALA A 138 -1.17 -16.39 0.46
C ALA A 138 -1.29 -14.89 0.13
N VAL A 139 -0.25 -14.10 0.46
CA VAL A 139 -0.18 -12.67 0.08
C VAL A 139 -0.25 -12.51 -1.43
N HIS A 140 0.54 -13.31 -2.16
CA HIS A 140 0.57 -13.28 -3.62
C HIS A 140 -0.77 -13.71 -4.24
N ALA A 141 -1.38 -14.77 -3.72
CA ALA A 141 -2.67 -15.29 -4.18
C ALA A 141 -3.77 -14.24 -4.00
N LEU A 142 -3.90 -13.65 -2.80
CA LEU A 142 -4.91 -12.61 -2.55
C LEU A 142 -4.67 -11.37 -3.41
N SER A 143 -3.42 -10.90 -3.50
CA SER A 143 -3.10 -9.72 -4.31
C SER A 143 -3.41 -9.93 -5.80
N SER A 144 -3.10 -11.12 -6.33
CA SER A 144 -3.39 -11.47 -7.73
C SER A 144 -4.89 -11.57 -7.98
N HIS A 145 -5.62 -12.19 -7.05
CA HIS A 145 -7.07 -12.31 -7.12
C HIS A 145 -7.77 -10.94 -7.08
N VAL A 146 -7.39 -10.07 -6.13
CA VAL A 146 -7.90 -8.70 -6.03
C VAL A 146 -7.59 -7.91 -7.30
N LEU A 147 -6.38 -8.05 -7.84
CA LEU A 147 -5.99 -7.41 -9.09
C LEU A 147 -6.90 -7.84 -10.25
N GLU A 148 -7.17 -9.13 -10.41
CA GLU A 148 -8.04 -9.66 -11.47
C GLU A 148 -9.47 -9.11 -11.38
N VAL A 149 -10.07 -9.12 -10.18
CA VAL A 149 -11.43 -8.61 -9.96
C VAL A 149 -11.50 -7.10 -10.23
N VAL A 150 -10.55 -6.33 -9.71
CA VAL A 150 -10.52 -4.86 -9.85
C VAL A 150 -10.25 -4.46 -11.29
N GLN A 151 -9.36 -5.15 -12.01
CA GLN A 151 -9.16 -4.91 -13.43
C GLN A 151 -10.42 -5.17 -14.24
N ALA A 152 -11.14 -6.28 -13.97
CA ALA A 152 -12.41 -6.57 -14.64
C ALA A 152 -13.47 -5.50 -14.35
N TYR A 153 -13.59 -5.07 -13.09
CA TYR A 153 -14.51 -4.00 -12.68
C TYR A 153 -14.18 -2.65 -13.32
N LEU A 154 -12.91 -2.25 -13.34
CA LEU A 154 -12.49 -0.98 -13.91
C LEU A 154 -12.62 -0.96 -15.44
N ALA A 155 -12.45 -2.10 -16.10
CA ALA A 155 -12.59 -2.24 -17.55
C ALA A 155 -14.04 -2.27 -18.04
N GLU A 156 -15.03 -2.41 -17.16
CA GLU A 156 -16.45 -2.54 -17.52
C GLU A 156 -17.15 -1.17 -17.58
N PRO A 157 -17.55 -0.68 -18.77
CA PRO A 157 -18.21 0.62 -18.90
C PRO A 157 -19.56 0.70 -18.21
N ARG A 158 -20.31 -0.42 -18.09
CA ARG A 158 -21.61 -0.41 -17.40
C ARG A 158 -21.50 -0.17 -15.89
N LEU A 159 -20.32 -0.37 -15.31
CA LEU A 159 -20.05 -0.17 -13.88
C LEU A 159 -19.34 1.15 -13.60
N GLN A 160 -19.26 2.07 -14.56
CA GLN A 160 -18.55 3.35 -14.41
C GLN A 160 -19.08 4.19 -13.23
N ASP A 161 -20.39 4.12 -12.97
CA ASP A 161 -21.09 4.87 -11.92
C ASP A 161 -21.27 4.04 -10.63
N THR A 162 -20.90 2.76 -10.65
CA THR A 162 -20.92 1.87 -9.49
C THR A 162 -19.64 2.06 -8.68
N SER A 163 -19.75 2.23 -7.36
CA SER A 163 -18.59 2.29 -6.45
C SER A 163 -18.20 0.89 -5.95
N LEU A 164 -16.90 0.58 -5.93
CA LEU A 164 -16.34 -0.63 -5.34
C LEU A 164 -15.93 -0.37 -3.88
N LEU A 165 -16.65 -0.97 -2.93
CA LEU A 165 -16.28 -1.00 -1.52
C LEU A 165 -15.43 -2.23 -1.23
N ALA A 166 -14.12 -2.04 -1.06
CA ALA A 166 -13.19 -3.12 -0.73
C ALA A 166 -13.06 -3.22 0.80
N VAL A 167 -13.43 -4.38 1.34
CA VAL A 167 -13.62 -4.61 2.78
C VAL A 167 -12.55 -5.52 3.34
N THR A 168 -11.90 -5.11 4.41
CA THR A 168 -10.89 -5.87 5.15
C THR A 168 -11.19 -5.94 6.64
N HIS A 169 -10.54 -6.89 7.32
CA HIS A 169 -10.54 -7.02 8.78
C HIS A 169 -9.11 -7.07 9.29
N GLY A 170 -8.71 -6.08 10.10
CA GLY A 170 -7.38 -6.06 10.70
C GLY A 170 -6.24 -5.89 9.68
N ALA A 171 -6.52 -5.28 8.53
CA ALA A 171 -5.52 -4.91 7.52
C ALA A 171 -4.92 -3.52 7.77
N VAL A 172 -5.43 -2.81 8.79
CA VAL A 172 -5.03 -1.46 9.15
C VAL A 172 -4.88 -1.34 10.67
N SER A 173 -3.79 -0.69 11.10
CA SER A 173 -3.61 -0.25 12.48
C SER A 173 -4.09 1.19 12.63
N VAL A 174 -5.12 1.40 13.45
CA VAL A 174 -5.70 2.73 13.73
C VAL A 174 -4.99 3.38 14.92
N ALA A 175 -4.88 2.64 16.04
CA ALA A 175 -4.30 3.16 17.28
C ALA A 175 -3.12 2.32 17.79
N ARG A 176 -3.17 1.00 17.63
CA ARG A 176 -2.12 0.09 18.12
C ARG A 176 -1.60 -0.83 17.02
N PRO A 177 -0.27 -1.05 16.91
CA PRO A 177 0.31 -1.93 15.90
C PRO A 177 -0.26 -3.37 15.91
N THR A 178 -0.70 -3.85 17.08
CA THR A 178 -1.31 -5.18 17.25
C THR A 178 -2.68 -5.33 16.58
N GLU A 179 -3.27 -4.26 16.06
CA GLU A 179 -4.51 -4.29 15.27
C GLU A 179 -4.27 -4.78 13.84
N LEU A 180 -3.02 -4.80 13.37
CA LEU A 180 -2.66 -5.37 12.08
C LEU A 180 -2.51 -6.88 12.22
N THR A 181 -3.54 -7.63 11.83
CA THR A 181 -3.62 -9.09 11.94
C THR A 181 -3.67 -9.79 10.59
N ASP A 182 -4.07 -9.09 9.52
CA ASP A 182 -4.14 -9.65 8.16
C ASP A 182 -3.15 -8.92 7.23
N LEU A 183 -1.95 -9.51 7.09
CA LEU A 183 -0.89 -8.97 6.24
C LEU A 183 -1.18 -9.12 4.75
N SER A 184 -1.93 -10.15 4.36
CA SER A 184 -2.34 -10.37 2.98
C SER A 184 -3.31 -9.26 2.55
N ALA A 185 -4.34 -9.00 3.35
CA ALA A 185 -5.28 -7.92 3.12
C ALA A 185 -4.62 -6.54 3.21
N ALA A 186 -3.65 -6.34 4.11
CA ALA A 186 -2.87 -5.10 4.17
C ALA A 186 -2.06 -4.83 2.89
N THR A 187 -1.54 -5.89 2.28
CA THR A 187 -0.83 -5.82 0.99
C THR A 187 -1.79 -5.51 -0.16
N ALA A 188 -2.95 -6.18 -0.21
CA ALA A 188 -4.00 -5.87 -1.18
C ALA A 188 -4.50 -4.42 -1.04
N ASN A 189 -4.63 -3.90 0.18
CA ASN A 189 -4.93 -2.49 0.43
C ASN A 189 -3.89 -1.55 -0.18
N ALA A 190 -2.59 -1.90 -0.15
CA ALA A 190 -1.55 -1.09 -0.78
C ALA A 190 -1.68 -1.03 -2.31
N LEU A 191 -2.01 -2.16 -2.93
CA LEU A 191 -2.34 -2.24 -4.35
C LEU A 191 -3.53 -1.33 -4.69
N LEU A 192 -4.62 -1.44 -3.93
CA LEU A 192 -5.83 -0.66 -4.18
C LEU A 192 -5.65 0.84 -3.95
N ARG A 193 -4.79 1.26 -3.02
CA ARG A 193 -4.42 2.68 -2.89
C ARG A 193 -3.79 3.24 -4.16
N SER A 194 -3.02 2.43 -4.90
CA SER A 194 -2.51 2.84 -6.21
C SER A 194 -3.65 2.96 -7.23
N ALA A 195 -4.54 1.96 -7.28
CA ALA A 195 -5.69 1.99 -8.19
C ALA A 195 -6.65 3.16 -7.92
N GLN A 196 -6.84 3.54 -6.64
CA GLN A 196 -7.62 4.70 -6.21
C GLN A 196 -7.05 6.02 -6.75
N ALA A 197 -5.72 6.17 -6.74
CA ALA A 197 -5.07 7.38 -7.25
C ALA A 197 -5.29 7.55 -8.77
N GLU A 198 -5.37 6.44 -9.50
CA GLU A 198 -5.66 6.43 -10.94
C GLU A 198 -7.16 6.53 -11.26
N ASN A 199 -8.03 6.09 -10.34
CA ASN A 199 -9.49 6.05 -10.52
C ASN A 199 -10.21 6.73 -9.33
N PRO A 200 -10.13 8.07 -9.19
CA PRO A 200 -10.75 8.77 -8.06
C PRO A 200 -12.25 8.53 -7.95
N GLY A 201 -12.75 8.30 -6.73
CA GLY A 201 -14.18 8.11 -6.43
C GLY A 201 -14.75 6.72 -6.77
N ARG A 202 -13.99 5.87 -7.47
CA ARG A 202 -14.48 4.54 -7.89
C ARG A 202 -14.23 3.44 -6.88
N ILE A 203 -13.20 3.56 -6.06
CA ILE A 203 -12.79 2.53 -5.10
C ILE A 203 -12.74 3.18 -3.71
N THR A 204 -13.40 2.56 -2.74
CA THR A 204 -13.33 2.95 -1.32
C THR A 204 -12.79 1.79 -0.50
N LEU A 205 -11.77 2.04 0.32
CA LEU A 205 -11.22 1.04 1.25
C LEU A 205 -11.92 1.14 2.60
N LEU A 206 -12.37 0.02 3.13
CA LEU A 206 -12.98 -0.10 4.44
C LEU A 206 -12.28 -1.20 5.23
N ASP A 207 -11.72 -0.86 6.39
CA ASP A 207 -11.29 -1.85 7.37
C ASP A 207 -12.25 -1.86 8.57
N THR A 208 -12.96 -2.95 8.82
CA THR A 208 -14.07 -3.00 9.78
C THR A 208 -13.89 -4.08 10.83
N ASP A 209 -14.58 -3.92 11.96
CA ASP A 209 -14.76 -4.93 13.00
C ASP A 209 -16.21 -5.46 13.05
N ASP A 210 -16.96 -5.24 11.97
CA ASP A 210 -18.37 -5.63 11.76
C ASP A 210 -19.38 -5.07 12.76
N THR A 211 -18.98 -4.08 13.57
CA THR A 211 -19.90 -3.41 14.49
C THR A 211 -21.02 -2.66 13.79
N ILE A 212 -20.84 -2.31 12.51
CA ILE A 212 -21.83 -1.66 11.65
C ILE A 212 -21.97 -2.48 10.36
N PRO A 213 -23.21 -2.79 9.93
CA PRO A 213 -23.42 -3.58 8.72
C PRO A 213 -23.08 -2.78 7.45
N LEU A 214 -22.54 -3.47 6.44
CA LEU A 214 -22.01 -2.86 5.21
C LEU A 214 -23.02 -2.02 4.44
N ASN A 215 -24.29 -2.43 4.41
CA ASN A 215 -25.38 -1.69 3.78
C ASN A 215 -25.60 -0.28 4.38
N ARG A 216 -25.36 -0.12 5.69
CA ARG A 216 -25.40 1.18 6.36
C ARG A 216 -24.12 1.98 6.10
N ILE A 217 -22.97 1.31 6.06
CA ILE A 217 -21.69 1.97 5.74
C ILE A 217 -21.73 2.52 4.32
N ALA A 218 -22.18 1.72 3.35
CA ALA A 218 -22.38 2.12 1.95
C ALA A 218 -23.28 3.36 1.83
N ALA A 219 -24.38 3.44 2.60
CA ALA A 219 -25.24 4.61 2.62
C ALA A 219 -24.53 5.86 3.17
N THR A 220 -23.51 5.68 4.00
CA THR A 220 -22.71 6.76 4.59
C THR A 220 -21.62 7.26 3.62
N LEU A 221 -21.14 6.43 2.69
CA LEU A 221 -20.09 6.81 1.72
C LEU A 221 -20.48 8.01 0.85
N ASN A 222 -21.76 8.14 0.50
CA ASN A 222 -22.25 9.32 -0.25
C ASN A 222 -22.15 10.64 0.55
N THR A 223 -21.94 10.56 1.87
CA THR A 223 -21.83 11.72 2.77
C THR A 223 -20.42 11.93 3.30
N LEU A 224 -19.64 10.86 3.45
CA LEU A 224 -18.20 10.89 3.73
C LEU A 224 -17.46 10.81 2.39
N ASP A 225 -17.07 11.95 1.83
CA ASP A 225 -16.17 12.05 0.67
C ASP A 225 -14.74 11.62 1.05
N GLU A 226 -14.60 10.39 1.54
CA GLU A 226 -13.39 9.82 2.11
C GLU A 226 -13.08 8.51 1.40
N PRO A 227 -11.94 8.40 0.69
CA PRO A 227 -11.60 7.21 -0.08
C PRO A 227 -11.18 6.02 0.82
N GLN A 228 -10.94 6.27 2.11
CA GLN A 228 -10.45 5.27 3.05
C GLN A 228 -11.07 5.47 4.43
N LEU A 229 -11.57 4.38 5.01
CA LEU A 229 -12.24 4.36 6.29
C LEU A 229 -11.80 3.14 7.11
N ALA A 230 -11.63 3.31 8.41
CA ALA A 230 -11.54 2.21 9.36
C ALA A 230 -12.63 2.35 10.43
N ILE A 231 -13.37 1.29 10.71
CA ILE A 231 -14.40 1.27 11.75
C ILE A 231 -13.92 0.42 12.92
N ARG A 232 -13.96 1.01 14.12
CA ARG A 232 -13.63 0.36 15.38
C ARG A 232 -14.68 0.71 16.41
N GLN A 233 -15.37 -0.29 16.96
CA GLN A 233 -16.37 -0.14 18.01
C GLN A 233 -17.45 0.89 17.64
N GLY A 234 -17.91 0.86 16.38
CA GLY A 234 -18.89 1.80 15.83
C GLY A 234 -18.36 3.20 15.53
N THR A 235 -17.06 3.47 15.75
CA THR A 235 -16.42 4.75 15.47
C THR A 235 -15.72 4.72 14.12
N SER A 236 -15.97 5.74 13.30
CA SER A 236 -15.34 5.93 12.00
C SER A 236 -14.00 6.66 12.16
N HIS A 237 -12.95 6.11 11.55
CA HIS A 237 -11.60 6.67 11.53
C HIS A 237 -11.14 6.86 10.09
N VAL A 238 -10.53 8.00 9.80
CA VAL A 238 -10.10 8.38 8.46
C VAL A 238 -8.62 8.72 8.45
N PRO A 239 -7.85 8.31 7.43
CA PRO A 239 -6.43 8.56 7.39
C PRO A 239 -6.18 10.02 7.04
N ARG A 240 -5.24 10.63 7.76
CA ARG A 240 -4.79 12.00 7.54
C ARG A 240 -3.29 12.02 7.32
N GLY A 241 -2.91 12.69 6.25
CA GLY A 241 -1.53 13.05 6.02
C GLY A 241 -1.06 14.10 7.03
N PRO A 242 0.24 14.15 7.31
CA PRO A 242 0.81 15.18 8.16
C PRO A 242 0.54 16.57 7.56
N ARG A 243 0.14 17.51 8.42
CA ARG A 243 0.02 18.91 8.03
C ARG A 243 1.44 19.47 7.89
N LEU A 244 1.82 19.88 6.68
CA LEU A 244 3.05 20.64 6.49
C LEU A 244 2.91 21.95 7.31
N PRO A 245 3.89 22.29 8.17
CA PRO A 245 3.90 23.59 8.81
C PRO A 245 3.91 24.67 7.72
N ARG A 246 2.99 25.63 7.82
CA ARG A 246 2.92 26.80 6.93
C ARG A 246 4.07 27.76 7.21
#